data_AF-A0AAP9Y477-F1
#
_entry.id   AF-A0AAP9Y477-F1
#
_cell.length_a   1.000
_cell.length_b   1.000
_cell.length_c   1.000
_cell.angle_alpha   90.00
_cell.angle_beta   90.00
_cell.angle_gamma   90.00
#
_symmetry.space_group_name_H-M   'P 1'
#
loop_
_entity.id
_entity.type
_entity.pdbx_description
1 polymer ?
#
loop_
_entity_poly.entity_id
_entity_poly.type
_entity_poly.pdbx_seq_one_letter_code
_entity_poly.pdbx_strand_id
1 'polypeptide(L)'
;MTMSPAAVPIPEALPNPRGGAVLLVEAALAEASTASGEAPARLLRAGAAALGDAGWLAAQRYALALAAASVTTDADGAQRLPWREALRDFRWAVARRNLRELACSPLLHAHYRASCASAEPAGARAAREVPFDALALAGRPVPPARLDALPADRLAHLRAVYEAALLMVLREPDAPPAAALDALDACLAALAGGDPYDYWRLARACLRALRGTPGAELRRWLARGNLQLREQANGVRVADVALVRETLALVWRDLALYGAAAEDAAEVELLNDYGLTVDWQTAGSQASKMLWEADALRDAAAIRQLGVVTVNGHAYEDFLQTADASMAELASDPAAADATRAWRASAAAYRVGTAAAALGLGQTALLADAVGLGWRRITHGEPPGDGGAALAAGSDALRAALYKIAAGVAPPDLAAAREALGAALEAA
;
A
#
# COMPACT_ATOMS: atom_id res chain seq x y z
N MET A 1 -2.04 41.76 0.37
CA MET A 1 -3.06 40.71 0.15
C MET A 1 -2.33 39.37 0.16
N THR A 2 -2.49 38.60 1.23
CA THR A 2 -1.87 37.29 1.41
C THR A 2 -2.66 36.25 0.62
N MET A 3 -2.02 35.58 -0.34
CA MET A 3 -2.60 34.46 -1.08
C MET A 3 -2.76 33.26 -0.13
N SER A 4 -4.01 32.83 0.02
CA SER A 4 -4.38 31.59 0.71
C SER A 4 -3.78 30.39 -0.04
N PRO A 5 -3.18 29.40 0.64
CA PRO A 5 -2.77 28.16 -0.03
C PRO A 5 -4.02 27.48 -0.62
N ALA A 6 -3.90 27.06 -1.88
CA ALA A 6 -4.93 26.41 -2.66
C ALA A 6 -5.57 25.27 -1.86
N ALA A 7 -6.89 25.34 -1.69
CA ALA A 7 -7.69 24.29 -1.11
C ALA A 7 -7.51 23.02 -1.93
N VAL A 8 -6.87 22.01 -1.34
CA VAL A 8 -6.87 20.65 -1.87
C VAL A 8 -8.34 20.20 -1.87
N PRO A 9 -8.93 19.88 -3.04
CA PRO A 9 -10.29 19.35 -3.06
C PRO A 9 -10.31 18.05 -2.26
N ILE A 10 -11.23 17.98 -1.29
CA ILE A 10 -11.54 16.75 -0.57
C ILE A 10 -12.21 15.81 -1.58
N PRO A 11 -11.70 14.61 -1.83
CA PRO A 11 -12.36 13.66 -2.71
C PRO A 11 -13.77 13.36 -2.19
N GLU A 12 -14.79 13.66 -3.00
CA GLU A 12 -16.15 13.19 -2.73
C GLU A 12 -16.19 11.67 -2.95
N ALA A 13 -16.18 10.96 -1.82
CA ALA A 13 -16.30 9.50 -1.68
C ALA A 13 -15.08 8.70 -2.18
N LEU A 14 -14.15 8.40 -1.25
CA LEU A 14 -13.35 7.19 -1.34
C LEU A 14 -14.30 5.99 -1.46
N PRO A 15 -14.02 4.97 -2.29
CA PRO A 15 -14.78 3.74 -2.28
C PRO A 15 -14.79 3.16 -0.86
N ASN A 16 -15.99 3.21 -0.26
CA ASN A 16 -16.50 2.44 0.88
C ASN A 16 -15.90 2.68 2.29
N PRO A 17 -16.57 3.45 3.18
CA PRO A 17 -16.17 3.65 4.58
C PRO A 17 -16.74 2.55 5.52
N ARG A 18 -16.77 1.29 5.09
CA ARG A 18 -17.20 0.16 5.95
C ARG A 18 -16.16 -0.27 6.98
N GLY A 19 -15.03 0.45 7.07
CA GLY A 19 -13.95 0.12 7.98
C GLY A 19 -14.40 0.08 9.44
N GLY A 20 -13.89 -0.90 10.15
CA GLY A 20 -14.01 -0.97 11.59
C GLY A 20 -13.31 0.20 12.27
N ALA A 21 -13.83 0.62 13.41
CA ALA A 21 -13.28 1.69 14.23
C ALA A 21 -12.30 1.11 15.25
N VAL A 22 -11.17 1.77 15.47
CA VAL A 22 -10.34 1.55 16.66
C VAL A 22 -10.61 2.68 17.63
N LEU A 23 -11.67 2.54 18.43
CA LEU A 23 -12.20 3.64 19.28
C LEU A 23 -11.16 4.19 20.26
N LEU A 24 -10.28 3.33 20.77
CA LEU A 24 -9.16 3.74 21.62
C LEU A 24 -8.21 4.71 20.91
N VAL A 25 -7.99 4.52 19.60
CA VAL A 25 -7.14 5.40 18.79
C VAL A 25 -7.84 6.71 18.50
N GLU A 26 -9.13 6.67 18.14
CA GLU A 26 -9.92 7.89 17.92
C GLU A 26 -9.92 8.78 19.18
N ALA A 27 -10.10 8.18 20.37
CA ALA A 27 -10.02 8.86 21.66
C ALA A 27 -8.60 9.40 21.93
N ALA A 28 -7.57 8.59 21.79
CA ALA A 28 -6.18 8.99 22.03
C ALA A 28 -5.76 10.17 21.12
N LEU A 29 -6.18 10.17 19.85
CA LEU A 29 -5.91 11.26 18.90
C LEU A 29 -6.66 12.54 19.26
N ALA A 30 -7.91 12.43 19.73
CA ALA A 30 -8.68 13.57 20.21
C ALA A 30 -8.02 14.19 21.45
N GLU A 31 -7.66 13.38 22.44
CA GLU A 31 -7.00 13.84 23.67
C GLU A 31 -5.62 14.45 23.41
N ALA A 32 -4.82 13.83 22.52
CA ALA A 32 -3.50 14.33 22.15
C ALA A 32 -3.56 15.74 21.52
N SER A 33 -4.67 16.10 20.87
CA SER A 33 -4.85 17.40 20.22
C SER A 33 -5.01 18.59 21.19
N THR A 34 -5.39 18.29 22.43
CA THR A 34 -5.60 19.25 23.51
C THR A 34 -4.59 19.13 24.65
N ALA A 35 -3.84 18.03 24.70
CA ALA A 35 -2.84 17.76 25.72
C ALA A 35 -1.58 18.64 25.57
N SER A 36 -0.80 18.75 26.65
CA SER A 36 0.44 19.54 26.72
C SER A 36 1.55 18.77 27.45
N GLY A 37 2.79 19.22 27.26
CA GLY A 37 3.97 18.54 27.80
C GLY A 37 4.14 17.15 27.21
N GLU A 38 4.50 16.16 28.02
CA GLU A 38 4.77 14.80 27.53
C GLU A 38 3.50 13.97 27.21
N ALA A 39 2.32 14.47 27.57
CA ALA A 39 1.07 13.73 27.43
C ALA A 39 0.71 13.34 25.98
N PRO A 40 0.85 14.20 24.95
CA PRO A 40 0.61 13.84 23.55
C PRO A 40 1.47 12.66 23.10
N ALA A 41 2.78 12.66 23.43
CA ALA A 41 3.69 11.57 23.05
C ALA A 41 3.23 10.22 23.63
N ARG A 42 2.83 10.21 24.91
CA ARG A 42 2.33 9.01 25.58
C ARG A 42 1.02 8.50 24.96
N LEU A 43 0.07 9.39 24.71
CA LEU A 43 -1.22 9.05 24.09
C LEU A 43 -1.03 8.48 22.67
N LEU A 44 -0.15 9.10 21.88
CA LEU A 44 0.14 8.64 20.52
C LEU A 44 0.85 7.28 20.50
N ARG A 45 1.74 6.99 21.45
CA ARG A 45 2.36 5.65 21.58
C ARG A 45 1.34 4.58 21.99
N ALA A 46 0.42 4.91 22.89
CA ALA A 46 -0.66 4.00 23.26
C ALA A 46 -1.60 3.73 22.08
N GLY A 47 -1.95 4.79 21.32
CA GLY A 47 -2.70 4.65 20.06
C GLY A 47 -1.94 3.81 19.03
N ALA A 48 -0.63 3.99 18.89
CA ALA A 48 0.20 3.19 18.00
C ALA A 48 0.20 1.69 18.35
N ALA A 49 0.17 1.34 19.63
CA ALA A 49 0.04 -0.05 20.06
C ALA A 49 -1.30 -0.67 19.60
N ALA A 50 -2.41 0.03 19.83
CA ALA A 50 -3.73 -0.42 19.38
C ALA A 50 -3.85 -0.50 17.84
N LEU A 51 -3.19 0.41 17.10
CA LEU A 51 -3.07 0.32 15.64
C LEU A 51 -2.26 -0.90 15.21
N GLY A 52 -1.21 -1.25 15.94
CA GLY A 52 -0.42 -2.48 15.73
C GLY A 52 -1.27 -3.73 15.91
N ASP A 53 -2.02 -3.81 17.01
CA ASP A 53 -2.94 -4.92 17.30
C ASP A 53 -4.02 -5.08 16.21
N ALA A 54 -4.52 -3.96 15.67
CA ALA A 54 -5.46 -3.94 14.55
C ALA A 54 -4.79 -4.29 13.18
N GLY A 55 -3.46 -4.23 13.10
CA GLY A 55 -2.69 -4.38 11.86
C GLY A 55 -2.74 -3.19 10.93
N TRP A 56 -3.01 -1.99 11.46
CA TRP A 56 -3.03 -0.73 10.72
C TRP A 56 -1.61 -0.16 10.65
N LEU A 57 -0.69 -0.90 10.04
CA LEU A 57 0.76 -0.67 10.18
C LEU A 57 1.23 0.69 9.66
N ALA A 58 0.63 1.21 8.58
CA ALA A 58 0.94 2.55 8.08
C ALA A 58 0.55 3.63 9.10
N ALA A 59 -0.64 3.51 9.68
CA ALA A 59 -1.11 4.42 10.73
C ALA A 59 -0.30 4.27 12.02
N GLN A 60 0.11 3.06 12.39
CA GLN A 60 1.01 2.81 13.52
C GLN A 60 2.34 3.56 13.33
N ARG A 61 2.99 3.42 12.17
CA ARG A 61 4.24 4.12 11.84
C ARG A 61 4.07 5.64 11.93
N TYR A 62 2.95 6.16 11.42
CA TYR A 62 2.67 7.58 11.49
C TYR A 62 2.42 8.06 12.94
N ALA A 63 1.62 7.34 13.73
CA ALA A 63 1.40 7.67 15.14
C ALA A 63 2.72 7.71 15.95
N LEU A 64 3.64 6.78 15.69
CA LEU A 64 4.97 6.78 16.31
C LEU A 64 5.83 7.99 15.87
N ALA A 65 5.80 8.36 14.58
CA ALA A 65 6.50 9.54 14.10
C ALA A 65 5.94 10.84 14.70
N LEU A 66 4.62 10.97 14.83
CA LEU A 66 3.98 12.10 15.52
C LEU A 66 4.35 12.16 17.01
N ALA A 67 4.44 11.00 17.67
CA ALA A 67 4.85 10.92 19.07
C ALA A 67 6.32 11.31 19.29
N ALA A 68 7.20 11.01 18.33
CA ALA A 68 8.59 11.44 18.35
C ALA A 68 8.70 12.96 18.09
N ALA A 69 7.97 13.45 17.08
CA ALA A 69 7.96 14.87 16.72
C ALA A 69 7.40 15.76 17.85
N SER A 70 6.40 15.29 18.62
CA SER A 70 5.79 16.11 19.67
C SER A 70 6.79 16.53 20.76
N VAL A 71 7.79 15.70 21.05
CA VAL A 71 8.86 16.02 22.02
C VAL A 71 9.71 17.19 21.53
N THR A 72 10.02 17.21 20.24
CA THR A 72 10.81 18.29 19.61
C THR A 72 10.01 19.57 19.44
N THR A 73 8.70 19.45 19.20
CA THR A 73 7.76 20.58 19.07
C THR A 73 7.61 21.37 20.38
N ASP A 74 7.71 20.72 21.53
CA ASP A 74 7.69 21.42 22.82
C ASP A 74 8.96 22.26 23.05
N ALA A 75 10.10 21.81 22.51
CA ALA A 75 11.36 22.54 22.57
C ALA A 75 11.44 23.67 21.52
N ASP A 76 10.90 23.46 20.32
CA ASP A 76 10.87 24.44 19.22
C ASP A 76 9.43 24.82 18.84
N GLY A 77 8.99 25.96 19.37
CA GLY A 77 7.64 26.49 19.13
C GLY A 77 7.28 26.73 17.66
N ALA A 78 8.26 26.83 16.75
CA ALA A 78 8.00 26.96 15.32
C ALA A 78 7.41 25.68 14.70
N GLN A 79 7.71 24.50 15.27
CA GLN A 79 7.18 23.22 14.80
C GLN A 79 5.77 22.92 15.30
N ARG A 80 5.20 23.77 16.15
CA ARG A 80 3.90 23.52 16.79
C ARG A 80 2.73 23.55 15.82
N LEU A 81 2.70 24.52 14.91
CA LEU A 81 1.61 24.62 13.94
C LEU A 81 1.62 23.45 12.93
N PRO A 82 2.75 23.12 12.26
CA PRO A 82 2.82 21.98 11.36
C PRO A 82 2.46 20.65 12.04
N TRP A 83 2.94 20.43 13.27
CA TRP A 83 2.60 19.21 14.02
C TRP A 83 1.10 19.11 14.32
N ARG A 84 0.43 20.22 14.68
CA ARG A 84 -1.02 20.23 14.94
C ARG A 84 -1.84 19.99 13.67
N GLU A 85 -1.39 20.52 12.52
CA GLU A 85 -2.01 20.25 11.22
C GLU A 85 -1.88 18.77 10.85
N ALA A 86 -0.68 18.20 10.99
CA ALA A 86 -0.44 16.78 10.77
C ALA A 86 -1.31 15.89 11.68
N LEU A 87 -1.40 16.21 12.97
CA LEU A 87 -2.26 15.46 13.92
C LEU A 87 -3.74 15.55 13.55
N ARG A 88 -4.22 16.73 13.14
CA ARG A 88 -5.61 16.94 12.71
C ARG A 88 -5.93 16.09 11.48
N ASP A 89 -5.10 16.18 10.46
CA ASP A 89 -5.33 15.49 9.18
C ASP A 89 -5.24 13.96 9.36
N PHE A 90 -4.30 13.49 10.20
CA PHE A 90 -4.22 12.08 10.58
C PHE A 90 -5.46 11.61 11.33
N ARG A 91 -5.96 12.38 12.30
CA ARG A 91 -7.21 12.06 13.01
C ARG A 91 -8.40 11.97 12.06
N TRP A 92 -8.50 12.86 11.08
CA TRP A 92 -9.55 12.79 10.07
C TRP A 92 -9.43 11.56 9.17
N ALA A 93 -8.22 11.16 8.78
CA ALA A 93 -8.01 9.94 8.00
C ALA A 93 -8.37 8.68 8.80
N VAL A 94 -7.99 8.62 10.08
CA VAL A 94 -8.38 7.50 10.96
C VAL A 94 -9.91 7.43 11.11
N ALA A 95 -10.58 8.57 11.26
CA ALA A 95 -12.04 8.64 11.36
C ALA A 95 -12.78 8.24 10.06
N ARG A 96 -12.12 8.33 8.90
CA ARG A 96 -12.64 7.81 7.62
C ARG A 96 -12.52 6.29 7.50
N ARG A 97 -11.72 5.65 8.37
CA ARG A 97 -11.60 4.18 8.52
C ARG A 97 -11.21 3.46 7.23
N ASN A 98 -10.48 4.13 6.35
CA ASN A 98 -10.01 3.55 5.09
C ASN A 98 -8.52 3.18 5.23
N LEU A 99 -8.22 1.88 5.29
CA LEU A 99 -6.84 1.41 5.43
C LEU A 99 -5.95 1.79 4.24
N ARG A 100 -6.52 1.88 3.04
CA ARG A 100 -5.79 2.29 1.84
C ARG A 100 -5.49 3.78 1.86
N GLU A 101 -6.40 4.60 2.36
CA GLU A 101 -6.10 6.02 2.59
C GLU A 101 -4.93 6.20 3.58
N LEU A 102 -4.96 5.47 4.69
CA LEU A 102 -3.91 5.51 5.72
C LEU A 102 -2.54 5.06 5.18
N ALA A 103 -2.52 4.22 4.14
CA ALA A 103 -1.29 3.72 3.51
C ALA A 103 -0.83 4.59 2.34
N CYS A 104 -1.75 5.08 1.50
CA CYS A 104 -1.45 5.64 0.17
C CYS A 104 -1.67 7.15 0.05
N SER A 105 -2.18 7.84 1.07
CA SER A 105 -2.43 9.29 0.95
C SER A 105 -1.12 10.10 0.80
N PRO A 106 -0.95 10.87 -0.30
CA PRO A 106 0.21 11.75 -0.47
C PRO A 106 0.30 12.81 0.63
N LEU A 107 -0.85 13.32 1.08
CA LEU A 107 -0.93 14.30 2.16
C LEU A 107 -0.40 13.73 3.47
N LEU A 108 -0.87 12.53 3.86
CA LEU A 108 -0.39 11.88 5.08
C LEU A 108 1.10 11.53 4.98
N HIS A 109 1.56 11.09 3.80
CA HIS A 109 2.98 10.82 3.59
C HIS A 109 3.84 12.07 3.74
N ALA A 110 3.41 13.21 3.18
CA ALA A 110 4.12 14.48 3.33
C ALA A 110 4.25 14.88 4.81
N HIS A 111 3.17 14.74 5.59
CA HIS A 111 3.18 14.98 7.03
C HIS A 111 4.05 14.00 7.81
N TYR A 112 4.02 12.72 7.44
CA TYR A 112 4.86 11.68 8.05
C TYR A 112 6.34 11.97 7.82
N ARG A 113 6.74 12.33 6.60
CA ARG A 113 8.11 12.72 6.26
C ARG A 113 8.55 13.96 7.03
N ALA A 114 7.67 14.97 7.13
CA ALA A 114 7.96 16.16 7.93
C ALA A 114 8.13 15.82 9.42
N SER A 115 7.29 14.93 9.97
CA SER A 115 7.37 14.48 11.36
C SER A 115 8.67 13.71 11.65
N CYS A 116 9.07 12.82 10.74
CA CYS A 116 10.36 12.12 10.83
C CYS A 116 11.53 13.11 10.79
N ALA A 117 11.51 14.08 9.88
CA ALA A 117 12.56 15.09 9.75
C ALA A 117 12.67 16.02 10.96
N SER A 118 11.56 16.26 11.68
CA SER A 118 11.55 17.04 12.92
C SER A 118 12.06 16.26 14.13
N ALA A 119 11.87 14.94 14.15
CA ALA A 119 12.34 14.07 15.23
C ALA A 119 13.85 13.78 15.17
N GLU A 120 14.49 13.94 14.02
CA GLU A 120 15.93 13.71 13.86
C GLU A 120 16.79 14.90 14.29
N PRO A 121 17.97 14.68 14.91
CA PRO A 121 18.93 15.74 15.17
C PRO A 121 19.34 16.45 13.87
N ALA A 122 19.58 17.76 13.92
CA ALA A 122 19.85 18.61 12.75
C ALA A 122 20.98 18.09 11.82
N GLY A 123 21.94 17.31 12.34
CA GLY A 123 23.04 16.71 11.56
C GLY A 123 22.69 15.41 10.80
N ALA A 124 21.61 14.70 11.17
CA ALA A 124 21.15 13.48 10.49
C ALA A 124 20.13 13.75 9.36
N ARG A 125 19.43 14.90 9.46
CA ARG A 125 18.31 15.33 8.62
C ARG A 125 18.60 15.42 7.12
N ALA A 126 19.87 15.64 6.73
CA ALA A 126 20.25 15.83 5.33
C ALA A 126 20.41 14.52 4.53
N ALA A 127 20.43 13.36 5.20
CA ALA A 127 20.83 12.10 4.56
C ALA A 127 19.71 11.08 4.36
N ARG A 128 18.53 11.24 4.98
CA ARG A 128 17.49 10.20 5.01
C ARG A 128 16.14 10.74 4.57
N GLU A 129 15.89 10.74 3.27
CA GLU A 129 14.54 10.90 2.75
C GLU A 129 13.73 9.63 3.05
N VAL A 130 12.56 9.78 3.63
CA VAL A 130 11.67 8.66 3.92
C VAL A 130 10.84 8.38 2.67
N PRO A 131 11.01 7.22 2.00
CA PRO A 131 10.34 6.94 0.75
C PRO A 131 8.85 6.63 0.97
N PHE A 132 8.04 6.81 -0.08
CA PHE A 132 6.60 6.60 -0.03
C PHE A 132 6.20 5.15 0.31
N ASP A 133 6.98 4.18 -0.17
CA ASP A 133 6.77 2.75 0.10
C ASP A 133 6.88 2.38 1.58
N ALA A 134 7.56 3.20 2.39
CA ALA A 134 7.67 2.99 3.83
C ALA A 134 6.31 3.09 4.54
N LEU A 135 5.32 3.79 3.97
CA LEU A 135 3.94 3.74 4.47
C LEU A 135 3.10 2.78 3.62
N ALA A 136 3.11 2.95 2.30
CA ALA A 136 2.24 2.21 1.40
C ALA A 136 2.44 0.69 1.53
N LEU A 137 3.69 0.23 1.54
CA LEU A 137 4.02 -1.20 1.56
C LEU A 137 4.37 -1.73 2.96
N ALA A 138 3.87 -1.07 4.02
CA ALA A 138 4.12 -1.49 5.40
C ALA A 138 3.58 -2.90 5.67
N GLY A 139 4.49 -3.84 5.97
CA GLY A 139 4.17 -5.23 6.28
C GLY A 139 3.85 -6.10 5.06
N ARG A 140 3.95 -5.55 3.84
CA ARG A 140 3.67 -6.26 2.58
C ARG A 140 4.98 -6.82 1.99
N PRO A 141 5.04 -8.12 1.70
CA PRO A 141 6.20 -8.70 1.03
C PRO A 141 6.26 -8.23 -0.42
N VAL A 142 7.47 -8.08 -0.97
CA VAL A 142 7.67 -7.72 -2.38
C VAL A 142 8.59 -8.73 -3.06
N PRO A 143 8.07 -9.53 -4.01
CA PRO A 143 8.88 -10.53 -4.70
C PRO A 143 10.01 -9.86 -5.51
N PRO A 144 11.15 -10.55 -5.70
CA PRO A 144 12.22 -10.06 -6.55
C PRO A 144 11.72 -9.75 -7.97
N ALA A 145 12.05 -8.57 -8.49
CA ALA A 145 11.72 -8.22 -9.87
C ALA A 145 12.88 -8.55 -10.81
N ARG A 146 12.60 -9.26 -11.89
CA ARG A 146 13.62 -9.73 -12.85
C ARG A 146 13.91 -8.68 -13.92
N LEU A 147 15.10 -8.80 -14.50
CA LEU A 147 15.56 -8.01 -15.64
C LEU A 147 16.02 -8.96 -16.73
N ASP A 148 15.37 -8.89 -17.89
CA ASP A 148 15.71 -9.72 -19.03
C ASP A 148 17.17 -9.53 -19.50
N ALA A 149 17.77 -10.62 -19.95
CA ALA A 149 19.08 -10.61 -20.57
C ALA A 149 18.97 -10.11 -22.02
N LEU A 150 19.32 -8.85 -22.25
CA LEU A 150 19.34 -8.25 -23.59
C LEU A 150 20.75 -8.28 -24.19
N PRO A 151 20.86 -8.39 -25.54
CA PRO A 151 22.12 -8.15 -26.24
C PRO A 151 22.70 -6.77 -25.90
N ALA A 152 24.02 -6.70 -25.73
CA ALA A 152 24.70 -5.49 -25.24
C ALA A 152 24.52 -4.28 -26.17
N ASP A 153 24.52 -4.51 -27.49
CA ASP A 153 24.26 -3.51 -28.52
C ASP A 153 22.82 -2.98 -28.45
N ARG A 154 21.84 -3.87 -28.30
CA ARG A 154 20.43 -3.50 -28.11
C ARG A 154 20.23 -2.70 -26.83
N LEU A 155 20.83 -3.13 -25.72
CA LEU A 155 20.71 -2.44 -24.44
C LEU A 155 21.39 -1.06 -24.48
N ALA A 156 22.55 -0.94 -25.11
CA ALA A 156 23.23 0.35 -25.32
C ALA A 156 22.37 1.31 -26.14
N HIS A 157 21.72 0.82 -27.20
CA HIS A 157 20.79 1.61 -27.99
C HIS A 157 19.57 2.09 -27.17
N LEU A 158 18.89 1.18 -26.47
CA LEU A 158 17.74 1.52 -25.64
C LEU A 158 18.10 2.53 -24.54
N ARG A 159 19.27 2.37 -23.92
CA ARG A 159 19.76 3.32 -22.93
C ARG A 159 20.01 4.71 -23.53
N ALA A 160 20.58 4.81 -24.72
CA ALA A 160 20.75 6.09 -25.39
C ALA A 160 19.41 6.78 -25.69
N VAL A 161 18.39 6.02 -26.11
CA VAL A 161 17.02 6.52 -26.30
C VAL A 161 16.42 7.01 -24.98
N TYR A 162 16.57 6.23 -23.91
CA TYR A 162 16.11 6.59 -22.57
C TYR A 162 16.76 7.89 -22.07
N GLU A 163 18.09 8.00 -22.17
CA GLU A 163 18.86 9.16 -21.72
C GLU A 163 18.49 10.43 -22.52
N ALA A 164 18.29 10.31 -23.83
CA ALA A 164 17.86 11.43 -24.68
C ALA A 164 16.45 11.93 -24.28
N ALA A 165 15.51 11.03 -24.04
CA ALA A 165 14.16 11.40 -23.62
C ALA A 165 14.14 11.95 -22.19
N LEU A 166 14.89 11.34 -21.26
CA LEU A 166 15.06 11.83 -19.89
C LEU A 166 15.62 13.25 -19.88
N LEU A 167 16.61 13.57 -20.71
CA LEU A 167 17.16 14.92 -20.79
C LEU A 167 16.10 15.97 -21.11
N MET A 168 15.13 15.64 -21.97
CA MET A 168 14.02 16.54 -22.30
C MET A 168 13.08 16.74 -21.10
N VAL A 169 12.76 15.66 -20.37
CA VAL A 169 11.97 15.73 -19.13
C VAL A 169 12.69 16.57 -18.04
N LEU A 170 14.01 16.47 -17.95
CA LEU A 170 14.79 17.24 -16.97
C LEU A 170 14.88 18.73 -17.30
N ARG A 171 14.81 19.11 -18.59
CA ARG A 171 14.86 20.50 -19.07
C ARG A 171 13.57 21.27 -18.81
N GLU A 172 12.42 20.58 -18.86
CA GLU A 172 11.10 21.19 -18.67
C GLU A 172 10.41 20.54 -17.45
N PRO A 173 10.82 20.91 -16.22
CA PRO A 173 10.45 20.17 -15.01
C PRO A 173 8.97 20.30 -14.62
N ASP A 174 8.33 21.41 -14.99
CA ASP A 174 6.93 21.70 -14.63
C ASP A 174 5.94 21.12 -15.64
N ALA A 175 6.36 20.95 -16.89
CA ALA A 175 5.54 20.44 -17.98
C ALA A 175 6.39 19.60 -18.95
N PRO A 176 6.76 18.35 -18.57
CA PRO A 176 7.55 17.50 -19.43
C PRO A 176 6.90 17.30 -20.82
N PRO A 177 7.67 17.36 -21.93
CA PRO A 177 7.10 17.21 -23.26
C PRO A 177 6.45 15.84 -23.45
N ALA A 178 5.21 15.80 -23.94
CA ALA A 178 4.47 14.55 -24.17
C ALA A 178 5.26 13.56 -25.05
N ALA A 179 5.91 14.05 -26.11
CA ALA A 179 6.74 13.23 -26.98
C ALA A 179 7.93 12.57 -26.25
N ALA A 180 8.50 13.22 -25.22
CA ALA A 180 9.55 12.62 -24.40
C ALA A 180 8.99 11.52 -23.50
N LEU A 181 7.81 11.72 -22.91
CA LEU A 181 7.12 10.69 -22.12
C LEU A 181 6.67 9.49 -22.97
N ASP A 182 6.29 9.72 -24.22
CA ASP A 182 5.94 8.65 -25.16
C ASP A 182 7.17 7.88 -25.64
N ALA A 183 8.30 8.57 -25.86
CA ALA A 183 9.58 7.91 -26.13
C ALA A 183 10.05 7.05 -24.94
N LEU A 184 9.85 7.52 -23.70
CA LEU A 184 10.12 6.74 -22.50
C LEU A 184 9.19 5.52 -22.39
N ASP A 185 7.87 5.67 -22.62
CA ASP A 185 6.94 4.53 -22.62
C ASP A 185 7.33 3.46 -23.66
N ALA A 186 7.66 3.89 -24.88
CA ALA A 186 8.13 2.99 -25.93
C ALA A 186 9.45 2.30 -25.57
N CYS A 187 10.38 3.01 -24.95
CA CYS A 187 11.64 2.44 -24.48
C CYS A 187 11.41 1.39 -23.37
N LEU A 188 10.59 1.70 -22.36
CA LEU A 188 10.24 0.77 -21.29
C LEU A 188 9.53 -0.47 -21.84
N ALA A 189 8.62 -0.30 -22.81
CA ALA A 189 7.99 -1.42 -23.50
C ALA A 189 8.99 -2.30 -24.26
N ALA A 190 10.03 -1.71 -24.86
CA ALA A 190 11.07 -2.45 -25.59
C ALA A 190 12.11 -3.13 -24.68
N LEU A 191 12.22 -2.66 -23.43
CA LEU A 191 13.03 -3.25 -22.36
C LEU A 191 12.31 -4.41 -21.65
N ALA A 192 10.98 -4.35 -21.58
CA ALA A 192 10.16 -5.33 -20.88
C ALA A 192 10.26 -6.74 -21.47
N GLY A 193 10.48 -7.69 -20.57
CA GLY A 193 10.53 -9.11 -20.85
C GLY A 193 9.18 -9.82 -20.82
N GLY A 194 9.24 -11.14 -20.99
CA GLY A 194 8.09 -12.04 -20.85
C GLY A 194 7.81 -12.49 -19.41
N ASP A 195 8.70 -12.17 -18.47
CA ASP A 195 8.58 -12.57 -17.08
C ASP A 195 7.42 -11.86 -16.37
N PRO A 196 6.58 -12.56 -15.58
CA PRO A 196 5.49 -11.93 -14.84
C PRO A 196 5.94 -10.85 -13.85
N TYR A 197 7.15 -10.99 -13.30
CA TYR A 197 7.80 -10.08 -12.37
C TYR A 197 8.88 -9.20 -13.03
N ASP A 198 8.78 -8.99 -14.35
CA ASP A 198 9.69 -8.08 -15.07
C ASP A 198 9.59 -6.64 -14.54
N TYR A 199 10.74 -6.08 -14.13
CA TYR A 199 10.80 -4.73 -13.58
C TYR A 199 10.39 -3.66 -14.60
N TRP A 200 10.70 -3.84 -15.89
CA TRP A 200 10.40 -2.82 -16.90
C TRP A 200 8.90 -2.77 -17.26
N ARG A 201 8.18 -3.89 -17.14
CA ARG A 201 6.71 -3.94 -17.16
C ARG A 201 6.13 -3.12 -16.00
N LEU A 202 6.67 -3.29 -14.78
CA LEU A 202 6.27 -2.49 -13.61
C LEU A 202 6.61 -1.00 -13.79
N ALA A 203 7.82 -0.69 -14.26
CA ALA A 203 8.27 0.68 -14.50
C ALA A 203 7.38 1.39 -15.54
N ARG A 204 6.93 0.68 -16.57
CA ARG A 204 6.00 1.23 -17.57
C ARG A 204 4.66 1.61 -16.95
N ALA A 205 4.09 0.76 -16.10
CA ALA A 205 2.87 1.09 -15.35
C ALA A 205 3.08 2.32 -14.46
N CYS A 206 4.24 2.44 -13.80
CA CYS A 206 4.58 3.59 -12.98
C CYS A 206 4.69 4.88 -13.80
N LEU A 207 5.32 4.83 -14.98
CA LEU A 207 5.38 6.00 -15.86
C LEU A 207 3.98 6.51 -16.20
N ARG A 208 3.04 5.61 -16.49
CA ARG A 208 1.64 5.96 -16.79
C ARG A 208 0.94 6.56 -15.58
N ALA A 209 1.07 5.95 -14.40
CA ALA A 209 0.50 6.46 -13.16
C ALA A 209 1.03 7.86 -12.81
N LEU A 210 2.28 8.16 -13.16
CA LEU A 210 2.89 9.46 -12.91
C LEU A 210 2.61 10.51 -14.00
N ARG A 211 1.94 10.15 -15.11
CA ARG A 211 1.56 11.13 -16.15
C ARG A 211 0.57 12.13 -15.55
N GLY A 212 0.93 13.41 -15.58
CA GLY A 212 0.09 14.49 -15.05
C GLY A 212 0.36 14.84 -13.58
N THR A 213 1.20 14.09 -12.86
CA THR A 213 1.72 14.52 -11.55
C THR A 213 2.90 15.48 -11.69
N PRO A 214 3.00 16.54 -10.85
CA PRO A 214 4.08 17.52 -10.93
C PRO A 214 5.49 16.92 -10.67
N GLY A 215 6.48 17.49 -11.36
CA GLY A 215 7.63 16.75 -11.89
C GLY A 215 8.83 16.46 -11.00
N ALA A 216 8.81 16.65 -9.67
CA ALA A 216 9.97 16.27 -8.84
C ALA A 216 10.07 14.75 -8.62
N GLU A 217 8.94 14.10 -8.35
CA GLU A 217 8.84 12.64 -8.12
C GLU A 217 9.18 11.86 -9.40
N LEU A 218 8.52 12.20 -10.51
CA LEU A 218 8.75 11.59 -11.81
C LEU A 218 10.23 11.69 -12.25
N ARG A 219 10.85 12.87 -12.12
CA ARG A 219 12.27 13.05 -12.50
C ARG A 219 13.22 12.21 -11.65
N ARG A 220 12.99 12.18 -10.33
CA ARG A 220 13.83 11.39 -9.40
C ARG A 220 13.73 9.90 -9.74
N TRP A 221 12.51 9.41 -9.92
CA TRP A 221 12.26 8.03 -10.29
C TRP A 221 12.88 7.67 -11.64
N LEU A 222 12.70 8.50 -12.68
CA LEU A 222 13.32 8.28 -14.00
C LEU A 222 14.85 8.27 -13.93
N ALA A 223 15.45 9.14 -13.10
CA ALA A 223 16.90 9.15 -12.90
C ALA A 223 17.40 7.86 -12.24
N ARG A 224 16.67 7.32 -11.25
CA ARG A 224 16.94 6.00 -10.65
C ARG A 224 16.77 4.87 -11.68
N GLY A 225 15.78 4.95 -12.56
CA GLY A 225 15.62 4.04 -13.70
C GLY A 225 16.84 4.02 -14.61
N ASN A 226 17.48 5.17 -14.89
CA ASN A 226 18.72 5.21 -15.66
C ASN A 226 19.89 4.52 -14.95
N LEU A 227 19.97 4.64 -13.62
CA LEU A 227 20.97 3.90 -12.82
C LEU A 227 20.71 2.39 -12.93
N GLN A 228 19.46 1.95 -12.84
CA GLN A 228 19.09 0.54 -13.01
C GLN A 228 19.45 0.00 -14.39
N LEU A 229 19.27 0.78 -15.47
CA LEU A 229 19.73 0.41 -16.81
C LEU A 229 21.24 0.21 -16.88
N ARG A 230 22.01 1.07 -16.21
CA ARG A 230 23.46 0.91 -16.11
C ARG A 230 23.82 -0.38 -15.36
N GLU A 231 23.16 -0.69 -14.26
CA GLU A 231 23.39 -1.94 -13.53
C GLU A 231 23.02 -3.17 -14.38
N GLN A 232 21.92 -3.13 -15.13
CA GLN A 232 21.55 -4.19 -16.07
C GLN A 232 22.62 -4.39 -17.17
N ALA A 233 23.21 -3.29 -17.67
CA ALA A 233 24.30 -3.34 -18.63
C ALA A 233 25.58 -3.96 -18.05
N ASN A 234 25.78 -3.85 -16.73
CA ASN A 234 26.84 -4.53 -15.99
C ASN A 234 26.52 -6.00 -15.65
N GLY A 235 25.39 -6.52 -16.14
CA GLY A 235 25.00 -7.93 -15.98
C GLY A 235 24.06 -8.22 -14.82
N VAL A 236 23.56 -7.20 -14.11
CA VAL A 236 22.55 -7.39 -13.06
C VAL A 236 21.24 -7.93 -13.67
N ARG A 237 20.64 -8.94 -13.01
CA ARG A 237 19.42 -9.63 -13.45
C ARG A 237 18.22 -9.50 -12.51
N VAL A 238 18.45 -8.89 -11.35
CA VAL A 238 17.40 -8.59 -10.35
C VAL A 238 17.47 -7.10 -10.07
N ALA A 239 16.34 -6.41 -10.16
CA ALA A 239 16.28 -4.98 -9.92
C ALA A 239 16.53 -4.64 -8.44
N ASP A 240 17.00 -3.42 -8.17
CA ASP A 240 17.18 -2.92 -6.81
C ASP A 240 15.85 -2.95 -6.04
N VAL A 241 15.84 -3.63 -4.89
CA VAL A 241 14.60 -3.84 -4.11
C VAL A 241 13.97 -2.51 -3.69
N ALA A 242 14.77 -1.50 -3.34
CA ALA A 242 14.24 -0.20 -2.95
C ALA A 242 13.58 0.53 -4.12
N LEU A 243 14.11 0.37 -5.34
CA LEU A 243 13.50 0.91 -6.55
C LEU A 243 12.21 0.16 -6.94
N VAL A 244 12.19 -1.18 -6.80
CA VAL A 244 10.97 -1.99 -7.04
C VAL A 244 9.86 -1.56 -6.08
N ARG A 245 10.17 -1.44 -4.79
CA ARG A 245 9.21 -1.02 -3.76
C ARG A 245 8.67 0.39 -4.00
N GLU A 246 9.54 1.34 -4.34
CA GLU A 246 9.11 2.70 -4.71
C GLU A 246 8.17 2.66 -5.92
N THR A 247 8.58 1.98 -7.00
CA THR A 247 7.80 1.89 -8.24
C THR A 247 6.43 1.26 -7.99
N LEU A 248 6.39 0.17 -7.23
CA LEU A 248 5.15 -0.52 -6.88
C LEU A 248 4.22 0.35 -6.03
N ALA A 249 4.76 1.06 -5.04
CA ALA A 249 3.98 1.96 -4.21
C ALA A 249 3.36 3.11 -5.02
N LEU A 250 4.09 3.65 -6.01
CA LEU A 250 3.62 4.72 -6.89
C LEU A 250 2.50 4.24 -7.83
N VAL A 251 2.60 3.02 -8.39
CA VAL A 251 1.52 2.42 -9.20
C VAL A 251 0.27 2.19 -8.35
N TRP A 252 0.43 1.65 -7.14
CA TRP A 252 -0.70 1.30 -6.30
C TRP A 252 -1.44 2.52 -5.75
N ARG A 253 -0.73 3.63 -5.51
CA ARG A 253 -1.24 4.84 -4.84
C ARG A 253 -2.64 5.26 -5.29
N ASP A 254 -2.79 5.54 -6.58
CA ASP A 254 -4.01 6.17 -7.09
C ASP A 254 -5.14 5.13 -7.23
N LEU A 255 -4.82 3.91 -7.65
CA LEU A 255 -5.78 2.79 -7.71
C LEU A 255 -6.27 2.37 -6.31
N ALA A 256 -5.43 2.49 -5.29
CA ALA A 256 -5.79 2.20 -3.91
C ALA A 256 -6.73 3.26 -3.31
N LEU A 257 -6.52 4.53 -3.65
CA LEU A 257 -7.31 5.65 -3.12
C LEU A 257 -8.64 5.81 -3.85
N TYR A 258 -8.62 5.75 -5.18
CA TYR A 258 -9.77 6.08 -6.00
C TYR A 258 -10.48 4.83 -6.53
N GLY A 259 -9.85 3.67 -6.47
CA GLY A 259 -10.33 2.45 -7.11
C GLY A 259 -9.94 2.40 -8.58
N ALA A 260 -10.03 1.19 -9.15
CA ALA A 260 -9.73 0.90 -10.54
C ALA A 260 -10.99 1.00 -11.43
N ALA A 261 -10.85 1.58 -12.60
CA ALA A 261 -11.83 1.52 -13.68
C ALA A 261 -11.57 0.32 -14.60
N ALA A 262 -12.47 0.07 -15.57
CA ALA A 262 -12.35 -1.09 -16.46
C ALA A 262 -11.08 -1.03 -17.33
N GLU A 263 -10.65 0.17 -17.69
CA GLU A 263 -9.42 0.45 -18.43
C GLU A 263 -8.14 0.10 -17.65
N ASP A 264 -8.19 0.07 -16.32
CA ASP A 264 -7.03 -0.21 -15.46
C ASP A 264 -6.76 -1.71 -15.29
N ALA A 265 -7.51 -2.58 -15.98
CA ALA A 265 -7.47 -4.02 -15.71
C ALA A 265 -6.08 -4.67 -15.86
N ALA A 266 -5.24 -4.14 -16.76
CA ALA A 266 -3.87 -4.63 -16.92
C ALA A 266 -2.97 -4.23 -15.74
N GLU A 267 -3.10 -3.00 -15.26
CA GLU A 267 -2.42 -2.47 -14.08
C GLU A 267 -2.89 -3.18 -12.80
N VAL A 268 -4.19 -3.50 -12.69
CA VAL A 268 -4.72 -4.30 -11.58
C VAL A 268 -4.15 -5.72 -11.58
N GLU A 269 -4.08 -6.38 -12.73
CA GLU A 269 -3.52 -7.72 -12.81
C GLU A 269 -2.02 -7.72 -12.47
N LEU A 270 -1.29 -6.69 -12.89
CA LEU A 270 0.10 -6.46 -12.49
C LEU A 270 0.22 -6.25 -10.98
N LEU A 271 -0.63 -5.43 -10.35
CA LEU A 271 -0.62 -5.24 -8.89
C LEU A 271 -0.94 -6.54 -8.14
N ASN A 272 -1.89 -7.33 -8.66
CA ASN A 272 -2.19 -8.66 -8.14
C ASN A 272 -0.99 -9.60 -8.26
N ASP A 273 -0.17 -9.51 -9.31
CA ASP A 273 1.08 -10.28 -9.41
C ASP A 273 1.99 -10.01 -8.19
N TYR A 274 2.04 -8.76 -7.73
CA TYR A 274 2.82 -8.30 -6.57
C TYR A 274 2.09 -8.35 -5.23
N GLY A 275 0.91 -8.99 -5.14
CA GLY A 275 0.18 -9.12 -3.88
C GLY A 275 -0.54 -7.86 -3.40
N LEU A 276 -0.82 -6.91 -4.30
CA LEU A 276 -1.54 -5.68 -3.99
C LEU A 276 -2.95 -5.71 -4.56
N THR A 277 -3.93 -5.55 -3.67
CA THR A 277 -5.34 -5.52 -4.01
C THR A 277 -5.86 -4.10 -4.18
N VAL A 278 -6.86 -3.94 -5.04
CA VAL A 278 -7.53 -2.67 -5.33
C VAL A 278 -9.05 -2.89 -5.35
N ASP A 279 -9.82 -1.87 -5.00
CA ASP A 279 -11.27 -1.91 -5.23
C ASP A 279 -11.56 -1.52 -6.66
N TRP A 280 -12.53 -2.17 -7.26
CA TRP A 280 -13.08 -1.75 -8.54
C TRP A 280 -14.12 -0.67 -8.31
N GLN A 281 -14.03 0.42 -9.06
CA GLN A 281 -15.11 1.39 -9.16
C GLN A 281 -16.29 0.72 -9.88
N THR A 282 -17.22 0.11 -9.14
CA THR A 282 -18.58 -0.07 -9.68
C THR A 282 -19.16 1.31 -9.87
N ALA A 283 -19.20 1.81 -11.11
CA ALA A 283 -19.71 3.11 -11.53
C ALA A 283 -20.64 3.75 -10.49
N GLY A 284 -20.09 4.67 -9.70
CA GLY A 284 -20.78 5.31 -8.58
C GLY A 284 -21.89 6.21 -9.10
N SER A 285 -23.07 5.64 -9.36
CA SER A 285 -24.25 6.45 -9.59
C SER A 285 -24.61 7.20 -8.30
N GLN A 286 -25.08 8.45 -8.38
CA GLN A 286 -25.60 9.16 -7.20
C GLN A 286 -26.72 8.36 -6.49
N ALA A 287 -27.43 7.51 -7.22
CA ALA A 287 -28.43 6.61 -6.65
C ALA A 287 -27.82 5.56 -5.70
N SER A 288 -26.64 5.01 -6.05
CA SER A 288 -25.90 4.07 -5.17
C SER A 288 -25.39 4.77 -3.90
N LYS A 289 -25.00 6.04 -4.00
CA LYS A 289 -24.59 6.88 -2.86
C LYS A 289 -25.77 7.22 -1.94
N MET A 290 -26.94 7.55 -2.49
CA MET A 290 -28.15 7.87 -1.72
C MET A 290 -28.76 6.64 -1.01
N LEU A 291 -28.73 5.47 -1.65
CA LEU A 291 -29.13 4.20 -0.99
C LEU A 291 -28.20 3.87 0.18
N TRP A 292 -26.91 4.18 0.05
CA TRP A 292 -25.91 3.97 1.10
C TRP A 292 -26.06 4.92 2.29
N GLU A 293 -26.27 6.23 2.07
CA GLU A 293 -26.50 7.20 3.15
C GLU A 293 -27.80 6.90 3.92
N ALA A 294 -28.82 6.37 3.23
CA ALA A 294 -30.08 5.97 3.83
C ALA A 294 -29.96 4.72 4.73
N ASP A 295 -29.08 3.77 4.40
CA ASP A 295 -28.84 2.57 5.21
C ASP A 295 -27.91 2.85 6.40
N ALA A 296 -26.91 3.73 6.25
CA ALA A 296 -26.01 4.13 7.35
C ALA A 296 -26.77 4.76 8.55
N LEU A 297 -27.89 5.44 8.30
CA LEU A 297 -28.76 6.04 9.33
C LEU A 297 -29.67 5.04 10.05
N ARG A 298 -29.88 3.83 9.50
CA ARG A 298 -30.64 2.74 10.15
C ARG A 298 -29.78 1.86 11.06
N ASP A 299 -28.45 2.00 10.99
CA ASP A 299 -27.47 0.96 11.33
C ASP A 299 -26.69 1.14 12.63
N ALA A 300 -27.08 2.10 13.48
CA ALA A 300 -26.43 2.31 14.78
C ALA A 300 -26.70 1.19 15.82
N ALA A 301 -27.52 0.18 15.51
CA ALA A 301 -28.06 -0.77 16.49
C ALA A 301 -27.32 -2.12 16.60
N ALA A 302 -26.46 -2.51 15.66
CA ALA A 302 -25.75 -3.81 15.71
C ALA A 302 -24.25 -3.66 15.41
N ILE A 303 -23.47 -3.22 16.41
CA ILE A 303 -22.01 -3.22 16.37
C ILE A 303 -21.44 -4.53 16.92
N ARG A 304 -20.36 -5.04 16.34
CA ARG A 304 -19.61 -6.18 16.86
C ARG A 304 -18.18 -5.76 17.20
N GLN A 305 -17.65 -6.30 18.29
CA GLN A 305 -16.26 -6.05 18.70
C GLN A 305 -15.40 -7.26 18.37
N LEU A 306 -14.37 -7.06 17.55
CA LEU A 306 -13.36 -8.04 17.18
C LEU A 306 -12.01 -7.56 17.72
N GLY A 307 -11.75 -7.84 19.00
CA GLY A 307 -10.57 -7.34 19.69
C GLY A 307 -10.62 -5.82 19.86
N VAL A 308 -9.66 -5.12 19.26
CA VAL A 308 -9.58 -3.65 19.27
C VAL A 308 -10.42 -2.97 18.19
N VAL A 309 -10.94 -3.75 17.23
CA VAL A 309 -11.71 -3.24 16.09
C VAL A 309 -13.21 -3.39 16.35
N THR A 310 -13.97 -2.31 16.17
CA THR A 310 -15.44 -2.30 16.26
C THR A 310 -16.02 -2.20 14.86
N VAL A 311 -16.83 -3.17 14.45
CA VAL A 311 -17.35 -3.29 13.08
C VAL A 311 -18.86 -3.18 13.04
N ASN A 312 -19.39 -2.76 11.88
CA ASN A 312 -20.82 -2.83 11.59
C ASN A 312 -21.25 -4.29 11.36
N GLY A 313 -22.40 -4.68 11.91
CA GLY A 313 -22.93 -6.05 11.84
C GLY A 313 -23.15 -6.53 10.39
N HIS A 314 -23.72 -5.71 9.51
CA HIS A 314 -23.95 -6.09 8.11
C HIS A 314 -22.62 -6.27 7.34
N ALA A 315 -21.68 -5.33 7.52
CA ALA A 315 -20.35 -5.45 6.92
C ALA A 315 -19.61 -6.71 7.40
N TYR A 316 -19.84 -7.11 8.66
CA TYR A 316 -19.33 -8.35 9.21
C TYR A 316 -19.97 -9.59 8.55
N GLU A 317 -21.30 -9.63 8.38
CA GLU A 317 -21.95 -10.76 7.71
C GLU A 317 -21.54 -10.88 6.22
N ASP A 318 -21.43 -9.76 5.50
CA ASP A 318 -20.92 -9.73 4.11
C ASP A 318 -19.49 -10.29 4.02
N PHE A 319 -18.65 -9.94 5.01
CA PHE A 319 -17.31 -10.52 5.14
C PHE A 319 -17.36 -12.02 5.39
N LEU A 320 -18.24 -12.51 6.28
CA LEU A 320 -18.37 -13.95 6.55
C LEU A 320 -18.78 -14.73 5.31
N GLN A 321 -19.71 -14.22 4.50
CA GLN A 321 -20.10 -14.85 3.24
C GLN A 321 -18.92 -14.92 2.26
N THR A 322 -18.14 -13.83 2.17
CA THR A 322 -16.93 -13.79 1.32
C THR A 322 -15.86 -14.76 1.80
N ALA A 323 -15.66 -14.85 3.12
CA ALA A 323 -14.71 -15.75 3.74
C ALA A 323 -15.10 -17.21 3.50
N ASP A 324 -16.35 -17.58 3.78
CA ASP A 324 -16.89 -18.94 3.61
C ASP A 324 -16.73 -19.42 2.15
N ALA A 325 -17.12 -18.59 1.18
CA ALA A 325 -16.97 -18.89 -0.25
C ALA A 325 -15.50 -19.06 -0.69
N SER A 326 -14.54 -18.57 0.10
CA SER A 326 -13.10 -18.63 -0.21
C SER A 326 -12.37 -19.78 0.51
N MET A 327 -12.98 -20.40 1.53
CA MET A 327 -12.33 -21.41 2.38
C MET A 327 -11.86 -22.65 1.64
N ALA A 328 -12.66 -23.14 0.67
CA ALA A 328 -12.34 -24.36 -0.06
C ALA A 328 -11.09 -24.20 -0.94
N GLU A 329 -10.98 -23.09 -1.65
CA GLU A 329 -9.82 -22.80 -2.50
C GLU A 329 -8.55 -22.56 -1.67
N LEU A 330 -8.68 -21.89 -0.51
CA LEU A 330 -7.58 -21.66 0.44
C LEU A 330 -7.06 -22.93 1.12
N ALA A 331 -7.84 -24.02 1.11
CA ALA A 331 -7.43 -25.31 1.67
C ALA A 331 -6.58 -26.16 0.70
N SER A 332 -6.29 -25.64 -0.49
CA SER A 332 -5.44 -26.32 -1.48
C SER A 332 -4.03 -26.56 -0.95
N ASP A 333 -3.46 -27.73 -1.26
CA ASP A 333 -2.05 -28.04 -0.98
C ASP A 333 -1.13 -27.33 -2.00
N PRO A 334 -0.26 -26.40 -1.57
CA PRO A 334 0.66 -25.71 -2.48
C PRO A 334 1.60 -26.64 -3.24
N ALA A 335 2.03 -27.75 -2.63
CA ALA A 335 2.99 -28.66 -3.23
C ALA A 335 2.39 -29.50 -4.38
N ALA A 336 1.07 -29.64 -4.41
CA ALA A 336 0.33 -30.46 -5.39
C ALA A 336 -0.60 -29.64 -6.31
N ALA A 337 -0.58 -28.31 -6.21
CA ALA A 337 -1.43 -27.43 -6.99
C ALA A 337 -0.89 -27.22 -8.41
N ASP A 338 -1.76 -27.36 -9.41
CA ASP A 338 -1.49 -26.85 -10.75
C ASP A 338 -1.73 -25.33 -10.83
N ALA A 339 -1.36 -24.72 -11.96
CA ALA A 339 -1.51 -23.27 -12.17
C ALA A 339 -2.97 -22.79 -12.06
N THR A 340 -3.96 -23.61 -12.46
CA THR A 340 -5.37 -23.23 -12.39
C THR A 340 -5.86 -23.19 -10.94
N ARG A 341 -5.51 -24.21 -10.14
CA ARG A 341 -5.83 -24.27 -8.72
C ARG A 341 -5.11 -23.16 -7.95
N ALA A 342 -3.85 -22.91 -8.26
CA ALA A 342 -3.09 -21.82 -7.67
C ALA A 342 -3.73 -20.45 -7.98
N TRP A 343 -4.19 -20.23 -9.21
CA TRP A 343 -4.88 -19.00 -9.58
C TRP A 343 -6.18 -18.80 -8.78
N ARG A 344 -6.97 -19.87 -8.59
CA ARG A 344 -8.21 -19.80 -7.79
C ARG A 344 -7.93 -19.53 -6.31
N ALA A 345 -6.94 -20.19 -5.73
CA ALA A 345 -6.50 -19.97 -4.35
C ALA A 345 -5.99 -18.54 -4.14
N SER A 346 -5.24 -18.00 -5.11
CA SER A 346 -4.82 -16.60 -5.12
C SER A 346 -6.02 -15.63 -5.16
N ALA A 347 -6.95 -15.85 -6.08
CA ALA A 347 -8.16 -15.03 -6.19
C ALA A 347 -9.02 -15.08 -4.91
N ALA A 348 -9.10 -16.26 -4.27
CA ALA A 348 -9.77 -16.43 -2.98
C ALA A 348 -9.09 -15.62 -1.87
N ALA A 349 -7.75 -15.69 -1.79
CA ALA A 349 -6.96 -14.92 -0.84
C ALA A 349 -7.16 -13.40 -1.04
N TYR A 350 -7.12 -12.89 -2.28
CA TYR A 350 -7.32 -11.46 -2.57
C TYR A 350 -8.74 -10.97 -2.29
N ARG A 351 -9.77 -11.79 -2.52
CA ARG A 351 -11.15 -11.46 -2.10
C ARG A 351 -11.23 -11.32 -0.59
N VAL A 352 -10.65 -12.27 0.16
CA VAL A 352 -10.59 -12.20 1.63
C VAL A 352 -9.79 -10.98 2.09
N GLY A 353 -8.63 -10.71 1.48
CA GLY A 353 -7.79 -9.56 1.82
C GLY A 353 -8.49 -8.23 1.62
N THR A 354 -9.18 -8.08 0.48
CA THR A 354 -10.00 -6.90 0.17
C THR A 354 -11.14 -6.72 1.16
N ALA A 355 -11.90 -7.79 1.44
CA ALA A 355 -13.01 -7.75 2.39
C ALA A 355 -12.54 -7.48 3.83
N ALA A 356 -11.42 -8.07 4.25
CA ALA A 356 -10.80 -7.81 5.55
C ALA A 356 -10.32 -6.36 5.68
N ALA A 357 -9.69 -5.81 4.63
CA ALA A 357 -9.25 -4.42 4.60
C ALA A 357 -10.44 -3.45 4.69
N ALA A 358 -11.51 -3.73 3.94
CA ALA A 358 -12.75 -2.96 3.96
C ALA A 358 -13.45 -3.04 5.33
N LEU A 359 -13.31 -4.14 6.06
CA LEU A 359 -13.85 -4.32 7.42
C LEU A 359 -12.91 -3.74 8.51
N GLY A 360 -11.68 -3.34 8.18
CA GLY A 360 -10.69 -2.82 9.12
C GLY A 360 -9.84 -3.89 9.84
N LEU A 361 -9.86 -5.14 9.40
CA LEU A 361 -9.06 -6.25 9.92
C LEU A 361 -7.67 -6.29 9.25
N GLY A 362 -6.81 -5.32 9.59
CA GLY A 362 -5.53 -5.09 8.91
C GLY A 362 -4.57 -6.29 8.93
N GLN A 363 -4.43 -6.99 10.06
CA GLN A 363 -3.57 -8.18 10.14
C GLN A 363 -4.04 -9.30 9.20
N THR A 364 -5.36 -9.51 9.13
CA THR A 364 -5.97 -10.51 8.25
C THR A 364 -5.79 -10.13 6.79
N ALA A 365 -5.99 -8.83 6.46
CA ALA A 365 -5.77 -8.32 5.12
C ALA A 365 -4.32 -8.52 4.64
N LEU A 366 -3.34 -8.13 5.47
CA LEU A 366 -1.92 -8.25 5.14
C LEU A 366 -1.48 -9.72 4.94
N LEU A 367 -1.95 -10.64 5.79
CA LEU A 367 -1.66 -12.06 5.60
C LEU A 367 -2.32 -12.62 4.35
N ALA A 368 -3.58 -12.26 4.09
CA ALA A 368 -4.31 -12.70 2.90
C ALA A 368 -3.65 -12.22 1.60
N ASP A 369 -3.16 -10.97 1.57
CA ASP A 369 -2.41 -10.42 0.45
C ASP A 369 -1.08 -11.18 0.24
N ALA A 370 -0.34 -11.51 1.31
CA ALA A 370 0.88 -12.31 1.23
C ALA A 370 0.61 -13.77 0.77
N VAL A 371 -0.46 -14.39 1.26
CA VAL A 371 -0.89 -15.73 0.81
C VAL A 371 -1.28 -15.69 -0.67
N GLY A 372 -2.03 -14.67 -1.10
CA GLY A 372 -2.39 -14.48 -2.49
C GLY A 372 -1.19 -14.34 -3.41
N LEU A 373 -0.16 -13.60 -2.98
CA LEU A 373 1.12 -13.49 -3.69
C LEU A 373 1.81 -14.85 -3.83
N GLY A 374 1.88 -15.65 -2.77
CA GLY A 374 2.47 -16.99 -2.83
C GLY A 374 1.77 -17.89 -3.84
N TRP A 375 0.44 -17.83 -3.90
CA TRP A 375 -0.34 -18.55 -4.90
C TRP A 375 -0.18 -17.99 -6.33
N ARG A 376 -0.01 -16.67 -6.50
CA ARG A 376 0.33 -16.08 -7.82
C ARG A 376 1.67 -16.58 -8.32
N ARG A 377 2.68 -16.65 -7.45
CA ARG A 377 3.99 -17.19 -7.79
C ARG A 377 3.91 -18.62 -8.32
N ILE A 378 3.10 -19.48 -7.70
CA ILE A 378 2.84 -20.85 -8.21
C ILE A 378 2.10 -20.82 -9.56
N THR A 379 1.13 -19.92 -9.73
CA THR A 379 0.41 -19.73 -11.01
C THR A 379 1.38 -19.46 -12.16
N HIS A 380 2.44 -18.70 -11.88
CA HIS A 380 3.50 -18.33 -12.82
C HIS A 380 4.63 -19.35 -12.94
N GLY A 381 4.54 -20.50 -12.25
CA GLY A 381 5.59 -21.52 -12.27
C GLY A 381 6.83 -21.19 -11.44
N GLU A 382 6.74 -20.22 -10.52
CA GLU A 382 7.82 -19.81 -9.62
C GLU A 382 7.49 -20.12 -8.14
N PRO A 383 7.30 -21.39 -7.74
CA PRO A 383 6.93 -21.71 -6.35
C PRO A 383 7.97 -21.18 -5.35
N PRO A 384 7.56 -20.84 -4.11
CA PRO A 384 8.49 -20.44 -3.05
C PRO A 384 9.61 -21.48 -2.83
N GLY A 385 10.82 -21.02 -2.52
CA GLY A 385 12.02 -21.87 -2.44
C GLY A 385 12.00 -22.95 -1.36
N ASP A 386 11.07 -22.87 -0.41
CA ASP A 386 10.85 -23.86 0.65
C ASP A 386 9.85 -24.96 0.25
N GLY A 387 9.50 -25.07 -1.03
CA GLY A 387 8.52 -26.03 -1.54
C GLY A 387 7.08 -25.69 -1.16
N GLY A 388 6.80 -24.46 -0.73
CA GLY A 388 5.46 -23.98 -0.37
C GLY A 388 5.09 -24.21 1.09
N ALA A 389 6.03 -24.60 1.95
CA ALA A 389 5.77 -24.85 3.37
C ALA A 389 5.28 -23.60 4.12
N ALA A 390 5.93 -22.45 3.92
CA ALA A 390 5.49 -21.19 4.50
C ALA A 390 4.14 -20.72 3.94
N LEU A 391 3.85 -21.01 2.67
CA LEU A 391 2.55 -20.71 2.06
C LEU A 391 1.43 -21.57 2.63
N ALA A 392 1.69 -22.87 2.86
CA ALA A 392 0.75 -23.76 3.54
C ALA A 392 0.47 -23.26 4.96
N ALA A 393 1.54 -22.96 5.73
CA ALA A 393 1.41 -22.44 7.09
C ALA A 393 0.66 -21.09 7.15
N GLY A 394 0.94 -20.19 6.20
CA GLY A 394 0.24 -18.91 6.07
C GLY A 394 -1.24 -19.09 5.71
N SER A 395 -1.55 -20.02 4.80
CA SER A 395 -2.93 -20.36 4.43
C SER A 395 -3.69 -20.96 5.60
N ASP A 396 -3.06 -21.83 6.39
CA ASP A 396 -3.63 -22.41 7.61
C ASP A 396 -3.88 -21.35 8.69
N ALA A 397 -2.92 -20.45 8.91
CA ALA A 397 -3.08 -19.34 9.85
C ALA A 397 -4.22 -18.40 9.44
N LEU A 398 -4.34 -18.11 8.13
CA LEU A 398 -5.44 -17.31 7.59
C LEU A 398 -6.78 -18.01 7.83
N ARG A 399 -6.92 -19.28 7.47
CA ARG A 399 -8.16 -20.06 7.71
C ARG A 399 -8.52 -20.13 9.19
N ALA A 400 -7.54 -20.33 10.07
CA ALA A 400 -7.74 -20.32 11.51
C ALA A 400 -8.25 -18.95 12.01
N ALA A 401 -7.70 -17.85 11.49
CA ALA A 401 -8.20 -16.51 11.79
C ALA A 401 -9.64 -16.32 11.30
N LEU A 402 -9.98 -16.78 10.09
CA LEU A 402 -11.34 -16.71 9.55
C LEU A 402 -12.35 -17.46 10.43
N TYR A 403 -12.01 -18.67 10.91
CA TYR A 403 -12.86 -19.41 11.86
C TYR A 403 -13.05 -18.68 13.20
N LYS A 404 -11.99 -18.03 13.71
CA LYS A 404 -12.10 -17.21 14.94
C LYS A 404 -13.01 -16.01 14.73
N ILE A 405 -12.82 -15.30 13.62
CA ILE A 405 -13.65 -14.15 13.26
C ILE A 405 -15.10 -14.59 13.15
N ALA A 406 -15.40 -15.68 12.44
CA ALA A 406 -16.76 -16.23 12.30
C ALA A 406 -17.41 -16.58 13.65
N ALA A 407 -16.63 -17.02 14.62
CA ALA A 407 -17.09 -17.27 15.99
C ALA A 407 -17.28 -15.97 16.83
N GLY A 408 -17.09 -14.79 16.24
CA GLY A 408 -17.13 -13.50 16.94
C GLY A 408 -15.93 -13.27 17.86
N VAL A 409 -14.83 -13.99 17.65
CA VAL A 409 -13.61 -13.89 18.45
C VAL A 409 -12.57 -13.06 17.69
N ALA A 410 -11.78 -12.27 18.42
CA ALA A 410 -10.67 -11.53 17.85
C ALA A 410 -9.73 -12.49 17.07
N PRO A 411 -9.27 -12.10 15.86
CA PRO A 411 -8.25 -12.87 15.17
C PRO A 411 -6.96 -12.93 16.02
N PRO A 412 -6.19 -14.03 15.93
CA PRO A 412 -4.89 -14.11 16.60
C PRO A 412 -3.91 -13.10 16.01
N ASP A 413 -2.78 -12.88 16.68
CA ASP A 413 -1.65 -12.18 16.07
C ASP A 413 -1.11 -13.00 14.88
N LEU A 414 -1.10 -12.38 13.70
CA LEU A 414 -0.68 -12.99 12.44
C LEU A 414 0.70 -12.49 11.99
N ALA A 415 1.36 -11.62 12.77
CA ALA A 415 2.62 -11.00 12.39
C ALA A 415 3.72 -12.04 12.10
N ALA A 416 3.89 -13.04 12.96
CA ALA A 416 4.90 -14.08 12.79
C ALA A 416 4.67 -14.94 11.53
N ALA A 417 3.42 -15.34 11.26
CA ALA A 417 3.07 -16.10 10.06
C ALA A 417 3.30 -15.27 8.79
N ARG A 418 2.91 -13.98 8.83
CA ARG A 418 3.14 -13.02 7.74
C ARG A 418 4.63 -12.80 7.47
N GLU A 419 5.44 -12.67 8.51
CA GLU A 419 6.89 -12.47 8.39
C GLU A 419 7.61 -13.70 7.86
N ALA A 420 7.27 -14.89 8.35
CA ALA A 420 7.82 -16.14 7.84
C ALA A 420 7.47 -16.35 6.35
N LEU A 421 6.20 -16.12 5.97
CA LEU A 421 5.77 -16.17 4.58
C LEU A 421 6.45 -15.09 3.74
N GLY A 422 6.53 -13.86 4.24
CA GLY A 422 7.19 -12.77 3.55
C GLY A 422 8.66 -13.06 3.25
N ALA A 423 9.40 -13.58 4.23
CA ALA A 423 10.79 -13.99 4.02
C ALA A 423 10.94 -15.07 2.94
N ALA A 424 10.02 -16.05 2.87
CA ALA A 424 10.01 -17.06 1.81
C ALA A 424 9.67 -16.48 0.43
N LEU A 425 8.80 -15.45 0.37
CA LEU A 425 8.38 -14.80 -0.87
C LEU A 425 9.40 -13.79 -1.40
N GLU A 426 10.23 -13.22 -0.53
CA GLU A 426 11.30 -12.28 -0.88
C GLU A 426 12.63 -12.99 -1.18
N ALA A 427 12.74 -14.28 -0.84
CA ALA A 427 13.89 -15.10 -1.22
C ALA A 427 13.96 -15.27 -2.75
N ALA A 428 15.15 -15.02 -3.30
CA ALA A 428 15.46 -15.02 -4.73
C ALA A 428 15.89 -16.38 -5.26
#